data_AF-A0A9E5N0V2-F1
#
_entry.id   AF-A0A9E5N0V2-F1
#
_cell.length_a   1.000
_cell.length_b   1.000
_cell.length_c   1.000
_cell.angle_alpha   90.00
_cell.angle_beta   90.00
_cell.angle_gamma   90.00
#
_symmetry.space_group_name_H-M   'P 1'
#
loop_
_entity.id
_entity.type
_entity.pdbx_description
1 polymer ?
#
loop_
_entity_poly.entity_id
_entity_poly.type
_entity_poly.pdbx_seq_one_letter_code
_entity_poly.pdbx_strand_id
1 'polypeptide(L)'
;LVSPDGYSPEHGPREDGVSFDQQLVYDLFTNFIEVSEILGRDEAFRRKVAAMRDKLLAPKIGSWGQLQEWMVDRDDPNDKHRHVNHMIAVYPGRQISPSTTPALAEAAKISMNARGDKTTGWSRAWKTAIWARLHDGNRAYRILNGLVAERVYPNFLATHPPFQIDANFGYAAG
;
A
#
# COMPACT_ATOMS: atom_id res chain seq x y z
N LEU A 1 -16.87 -6.86 9.42
CA LEU A 1 -17.33 -5.64 8.73
C LEU A 1 -16.50 -5.50 7.47
N VAL A 2 -17.14 -5.22 6.34
CA VAL A 2 -16.43 -5.04 5.08
C VAL A 2 -16.90 -3.78 4.37
N SER A 3 -15.98 -3.10 3.67
CA SER A 3 -16.36 -2.11 2.67
C SER A 3 -17.07 -2.81 1.51
N PRO A 4 -18.28 -2.39 1.12
CA PRO A 4 -18.99 -3.01 0.01
C PRO A 4 -18.52 -2.48 -1.36
N ASP A 5 -18.70 -3.27 -2.43
CA ASP A 5 -18.49 -2.87 -3.84
C ASP A 5 -17.15 -2.15 -4.11
N GLY A 6 -16.09 -2.65 -3.49
CA GLY A 6 -14.74 -2.12 -3.60
C GLY A 6 -14.07 -2.50 -4.91
N TYR A 7 -13.00 -1.79 -5.26
CA TYR A 7 -12.18 -2.07 -6.45
C TYR A 7 -10.71 -1.88 -6.10
N SER A 8 -9.82 -2.78 -6.51
CA SER A 8 -8.37 -2.54 -6.39
C SER A 8 -7.89 -1.83 -7.66
N PRO A 9 -7.55 -0.53 -7.62
CA PRO A 9 -7.22 0.21 -8.84
C PRO A 9 -6.04 -0.40 -9.59
N GLU A 10 -6.12 -0.83 -10.83
CA GLU A 10 -7.18 -0.67 -11.79
C GLU A 10 -7.37 -2.04 -12.43
N HIS A 11 -7.55 -3.08 -11.60
CA HIS A 11 -7.67 -4.44 -12.07
C HIS A 11 -8.50 -5.34 -11.14
N GLY A 12 -8.87 -6.50 -11.68
CA GLY A 12 -9.72 -7.46 -10.98
C GLY A 12 -11.19 -7.04 -10.92
N PRO A 13 -12.01 -7.80 -10.18
CA PRO A 13 -13.43 -7.52 -10.05
C PRO A 13 -13.71 -6.37 -9.08
N ARG A 14 -14.94 -5.85 -9.17
CA ARG A 14 -15.57 -5.16 -8.04
C ARG A 14 -16.17 -6.18 -7.09
N GLU A 15 -15.87 -6.06 -5.80
CA GLU A 15 -16.37 -6.98 -4.78
C GLU A 15 -16.28 -6.39 -3.38
N ASP A 16 -16.98 -7.02 -2.43
CA ASP A 16 -16.90 -6.61 -1.04
C ASP A 16 -15.54 -6.96 -0.43
N GLY A 17 -15.02 -6.04 0.37
CA GLY A 17 -13.87 -6.26 1.22
C GLY A 17 -12.53 -6.30 0.51
N VAL A 18 -12.40 -5.64 -0.65
CA VAL A 18 -11.11 -5.38 -1.30
C VAL A 18 -10.12 -4.77 -0.30
N SER A 19 -8.90 -5.32 -0.23
CA SER A 19 -7.92 -4.95 0.79
C SER A 19 -7.58 -3.45 0.76
N PHE A 20 -7.52 -2.83 -0.42
CA PHE A 20 -7.26 -1.40 -0.55
C PHE A 20 -8.25 -0.54 0.25
N ASP A 21 -9.55 -0.76 0.06
CA ASP A 21 -10.59 -0.01 0.75
C ASP A 21 -10.58 -0.28 2.25
N GLN A 22 -10.40 -1.55 2.63
CA GLN A 22 -10.34 -1.94 4.04
C GLN A 22 -9.21 -1.25 4.78
N GLN A 23 -8.04 -1.18 4.15
CA GLN A 23 -6.85 -0.54 4.71
C GLN A 23 -7.03 0.98 4.79
N LEU A 24 -7.66 1.61 3.79
CA LEU A 24 -8.01 3.04 3.83
C LEU A 24 -8.99 3.37 4.95
N VAL A 25 -10.07 2.58 5.10
CA VAL A 25 -11.06 2.76 6.17
C VAL A 25 -10.41 2.52 7.54
N TYR A 26 -9.54 1.53 7.66
CA TYR A 26 -8.80 1.26 8.88
C TYR A 26 -7.90 2.44 9.28
N ASP A 27 -7.15 3.03 8.34
CA ASP A 27 -6.29 4.18 8.60
C ASP A 27 -7.11 5.42 8.96
N LEU A 28 -8.19 5.70 8.22
CA LEU A 28 -9.13 6.79 8.52
C LEU A 28 -9.70 6.68 9.94
N PHE A 29 -10.18 5.49 10.32
CA PHE A 29 -10.74 5.27 11.65
C PHE A 29 -9.68 5.41 12.73
N THR A 30 -8.47 4.90 12.50
CA THR A 30 -7.36 5.02 13.44
C THR A 30 -6.98 6.49 13.65
N ASN A 31 -6.82 7.25 12.57
CA ASN A 31 -6.47 8.68 12.65
C ASN A 31 -7.59 9.49 13.33
N PHE A 32 -8.86 9.18 13.05
CA PHE A 32 -9.99 9.82 13.74
C PHE A 32 -9.97 9.57 15.25
N ILE A 33 -9.74 8.31 15.67
CA ILE A 33 -9.70 7.93 17.09
C ILE A 33 -8.59 8.69 17.82
N GLU A 34 -7.37 8.71 17.24
CA GLU A 34 -6.22 9.38 17.83
C GLU A 34 -6.43 10.89 17.95
N VAL A 35 -6.95 11.55 16.90
CA VAL A 35 -7.24 12.99 16.94
C VAL A 35 -8.34 13.30 17.97
N SER A 36 -9.39 12.48 18.03
CA SER A 36 -10.46 12.62 19.02
C SER A 36 -9.94 12.47 20.46
N GLU A 37 -9.00 11.56 20.71
CA GLU A 37 -8.31 11.43 22.01
C GLU A 37 -7.50 12.65 22.37
N ILE A 38 -6.66 13.13 21.45
CA ILE A 38 -5.81 14.31 21.66
C ILE A 38 -6.64 15.55 21.97
N LEU A 39 -7.74 15.75 21.25
CA LEU A 39 -8.62 16.92 21.43
C LEU A 39 -9.59 16.78 22.61
N GLY A 40 -9.75 15.59 23.18
CA GLY A 40 -10.74 15.31 24.22
C GLY A 40 -12.19 15.52 23.75
N ARG A 41 -12.50 15.24 22.48
CA ARG A 41 -13.82 15.47 21.87
C ARG A 41 -14.43 14.19 21.32
N ASP A 42 -15.75 14.18 21.15
CA ASP A 42 -16.50 13.13 20.45
C ASP A 42 -16.40 11.72 21.06
N GLU A 43 -16.23 11.61 22.39
CA GLU A 43 -15.97 10.32 23.05
C GLU A 43 -16.97 9.21 22.69
N ALA A 44 -18.27 9.49 22.69
CA ALA A 44 -19.29 8.51 22.35
C ALA A 44 -19.15 8.03 20.89
N PHE A 45 -18.85 8.94 19.96
CA PHE A 45 -18.64 8.61 18.56
C PHE A 45 -17.30 7.90 18.33
N ARG A 46 -16.23 8.31 19.02
CA ARG A 46 -14.93 7.60 19.06
C ARG A 46 -15.10 6.15 19.47
N ARG A 47 -15.83 5.87 20.54
CA ARG A 47 -16.10 4.48 20.98
C ARG A 47 -16.82 3.67 19.90
N LYS A 48 -17.79 4.28 19.19
CA LYS A 48 -18.46 3.66 18.06
C LYS A 48 -17.50 3.36 16.90
N VAL A 49 -16.65 4.33 16.53
CA VAL A 49 -15.67 4.17 15.44
C VAL A 49 -14.63 3.11 15.79
N ALA A 50 -14.10 3.10 17.02
CA ALA A 50 -13.20 2.06 17.50
C ALA A 50 -13.83 0.66 17.39
N ALA A 51 -15.07 0.50 17.87
CA ALA A 51 -15.79 -0.76 17.75
C ALA A 51 -16.07 -1.21 16.30
N MET A 52 -16.18 -0.28 15.35
CA MET A 52 -16.30 -0.60 13.93
C MET A 52 -14.95 -0.98 13.32
N ARG A 53 -13.89 -0.23 13.62
CA ARG A 53 -12.51 -0.52 13.18
C ARG A 53 -12.09 -1.93 13.57
N ASP A 54 -12.33 -2.30 14.83
CA ASP A 54 -11.91 -3.61 15.37
C ASP A 54 -12.71 -4.78 14.77
N LYS A 55 -13.81 -4.49 14.04
CA LYS A 55 -14.61 -5.47 13.29
C LYS A 55 -14.28 -5.49 11.80
N LEU A 56 -13.44 -4.59 11.29
CA LEU A 56 -13.04 -4.60 9.88
C LEU A 56 -12.33 -5.90 9.54
N LEU A 57 -12.49 -6.37 8.31
CA LEU A 57 -11.70 -7.48 7.79
C LEU A 57 -10.22 -7.09 7.82
N ALA A 58 -9.43 -7.83 8.58
CA ALA A 58 -7.99 -7.61 8.68
C ALA A 58 -7.25 -8.12 7.43
N PRO A 59 -6.04 -7.59 7.13
CA PRO A 59 -5.18 -8.14 6.09
C PRO A 59 -4.87 -9.63 6.33
N LYS A 60 -4.79 -10.40 5.26
CA LYS A 60 -4.58 -11.85 5.28
C LYS A 60 -3.36 -12.27 4.48
N ILE A 61 -2.81 -13.41 4.88
CA ILE A 61 -1.74 -14.10 4.15
C ILE A 61 -2.40 -15.20 3.32
N GLY A 62 -2.13 -15.21 2.03
CA GLY A 62 -2.69 -16.18 1.09
C GLY A 62 -1.88 -17.46 0.98
N SER A 63 -2.34 -18.37 0.10
CA SER A 63 -1.82 -19.73 -0.04
C SER A 63 -0.35 -19.84 -0.46
N TRP A 64 0.19 -18.83 -1.15
CA TRP A 64 1.60 -18.79 -1.54
C TRP A 64 2.42 -17.79 -0.70
N GLY A 65 1.88 -17.38 0.44
CA GLY A 65 2.55 -16.54 1.44
C GLY A 65 2.44 -15.03 1.17
N GLN A 66 1.67 -14.62 0.16
CA GLN A 66 1.48 -13.22 -0.20
C GLN A 66 0.52 -12.48 0.72
N LEU A 67 0.66 -11.16 0.80
CA LEU A 67 -0.41 -10.32 1.33
C LEU A 67 -1.55 -10.26 0.30
N GLN A 68 -2.75 -10.66 0.68
CA GLN A 68 -3.89 -10.74 -0.23
C GLN A 68 -4.38 -9.35 -0.66
N GLU A 69 -4.58 -9.16 -1.96
CA GLU A 69 -5.19 -7.96 -2.55
C GLU A 69 -6.72 -7.97 -2.47
N TRP A 70 -7.30 -9.16 -2.41
CA TRP A 70 -8.73 -9.39 -2.31
C TRP A 70 -9.08 -10.21 -1.07
N MET A 71 -10.35 -10.19 -0.67
CA MET A 71 -10.83 -10.99 0.46
C MET A 71 -10.73 -12.50 0.19
N VAL A 72 -10.88 -12.89 -1.08
CA VAL A 72 -10.75 -14.26 -1.56
C VAL A 72 -9.33 -14.47 -2.08
N ASP A 73 -8.72 -15.61 -1.72
CA ASP A 73 -7.36 -15.97 -2.14
C ASP A 73 -7.29 -16.23 -3.66
N ARG A 74 -7.08 -15.18 -4.45
CA ARG A 74 -7.08 -15.24 -5.91
C ARG A 74 -5.85 -14.59 -6.56
N ASP A 75 -4.97 -14.01 -5.76
CA ASP A 75 -3.79 -13.30 -6.23
C ASP A 75 -2.93 -14.21 -7.12
N ASP A 76 -2.58 -13.72 -8.31
CA ASP A 76 -1.67 -14.42 -9.23
C ASP A 76 -0.21 -14.03 -8.95
N PRO A 77 0.67 -14.98 -8.59
CA PRO A 77 2.10 -14.69 -8.38
C PRO A 77 2.83 -14.20 -9.65
N ASN A 78 2.23 -14.36 -10.83
CA ASN A 78 2.78 -13.89 -12.10
C ASN A 78 2.30 -12.49 -12.49
N ASP A 79 1.32 -11.92 -11.79
CA ASP A 79 0.78 -10.61 -12.12
C ASP A 79 1.78 -9.48 -11.83
N LYS A 80 2.13 -8.75 -12.90
CA LYS A 80 3.06 -7.61 -12.90
C LYS A 80 2.36 -6.27 -12.99
N HIS A 81 1.09 -6.19 -12.57
CA HIS A 81 0.33 -4.94 -12.58
C HIS A 81 1.09 -3.81 -11.89
N ARG A 82 0.93 -2.60 -12.45
CA ARG A 82 1.68 -1.42 -12.00
C ARG A 82 1.24 -0.93 -10.62
N HIS A 83 0.00 -1.21 -10.22
CA HIS A 83 -0.49 -0.88 -8.89
C HIS A 83 -0.20 -1.99 -7.89
N VAL A 84 -0.01 -1.58 -6.65
CA VAL A 84 0.20 -2.45 -5.50
C VAL A 84 -0.69 -1.97 -4.34
N ASN A 85 -1.98 -1.71 -4.60
CA ASN A 85 -2.80 -0.92 -3.68
C ASN A 85 -3.01 -1.56 -2.31
N HIS A 86 -2.96 -2.89 -2.24
CA HIS A 86 -2.96 -3.64 -0.98
C HIS A 86 -1.69 -3.42 -0.13
N MET A 87 -0.73 -2.62 -0.61
CA MET A 87 0.42 -2.11 0.14
C MET A 87 0.15 -0.75 0.81
N ILE A 88 -1.04 -0.14 0.67
CA ILE A 88 -1.31 1.14 1.33
C ILE A 88 -1.18 1.04 2.86
N ALA A 89 -1.45 -0.13 3.42
CA ALA A 89 -1.18 -0.47 4.82
C ALA A 89 0.31 -0.43 5.22
N VAL A 90 1.24 -0.56 4.26
CA VAL A 90 2.70 -0.48 4.46
C VAL A 90 3.19 0.96 4.22
N TYR A 91 2.77 1.57 3.11
CA TYR A 91 3.06 2.97 2.78
C TYR A 91 1.99 3.55 1.83
N PRO A 92 1.49 4.76 2.09
CA PRO A 92 1.88 5.69 3.17
C PRO A 92 1.35 5.33 4.57
N GLY A 93 0.45 4.34 4.68
CA GLY A 93 -0.12 3.91 5.96
C GLY A 93 0.90 3.31 6.92
N ARG A 94 0.40 2.82 8.07
CA ARG A 94 1.23 2.33 9.18
C ARG A 94 0.63 1.10 9.88
N GLN A 95 -0.27 0.38 9.20
CA GLN A 95 -0.87 -0.84 9.74
C GLN A 95 0.09 -2.03 9.65
N ILE A 96 0.96 -2.06 8.62
CA ILE A 96 1.95 -3.12 8.41
C ILE A 96 3.37 -2.56 8.57
N SER A 97 4.15 -3.17 9.46
CA SER A 97 5.56 -2.83 9.71
C SER A 97 6.34 -4.07 10.14
N PRO A 98 7.62 -4.22 9.73
CA PRO A 98 8.48 -5.30 10.23
C PRO A 98 8.57 -5.37 11.76
N SER A 99 8.41 -4.23 12.46
CA SER A 99 8.55 -4.16 13.92
C SER A 99 7.28 -4.53 14.70
N THR A 100 6.09 -4.37 14.11
CA THR A 100 4.81 -4.57 14.82
C THR A 100 3.99 -5.72 14.24
N THR A 101 4.14 -6.03 12.96
CA THR A 101 3.40 -7.07 12.24
C THR A 101 4.32 -7.87 11.31
N PRO A 102 5.36 -8.55 11.84
CA PRO A 102 6.42 -9.16 11.03
C PRO A 102 5.90 -10.17 10.01
N ALA A 103 4.89 -10.99 10.36
CA ALA A 103 4.31 -11.95 9.43
C ALA A 103 3.64 -11.28 8.21
N LEU A 104 2.91 -10.17 8.43
CA LEU A 104 2.30 -9.40 7.34
C LEU A 104 3.36 -8.63 6.54
N ALA A 105 4.43 -8.17 7.18
CA ALA A 105 5.54 -7.51 6.49
C ALA A 105 6.28 -8.48 5.56
N GLU A 106 6.51 -9.72 5.98
CA GLU A 106 7.07 -10.75 5.11
C GLU A 106 6.12 -11.11 3.96
N ALA A 107 4.80 -11.20 4.23
CA ALA A 107 3.81 -11.42 3.18
C ALA A 107 3.77 -10.26 2.16
N ALA A 108 3.94 -9.02 2.62
CA ALA A 108 4.06 -7.86 1.75
C ALA A 108 5.32 -7.92 0.86
N LYS A 109 6.46 -8.36 1.40
CA LYS A 109 7.69 -8.60 0.59
C LYS A 109 7.45 -9.65 -0.48
N ILE A 110 6.73 -10.73 -0.16
CA ILE A 110 6.36 -11.79 -1.11
C ILE A 110 5.50 -11.20 -2.24
N SER A 111 4.44 -10.43 -1.93
CA SER A 111 3.62 -9.75 -2.94
C SER A 111 4.44 -8.77 -3.80
N MET A 112 5.35 -8.01 -3.19
CA MET A 112 6.20 -7.05 -3.89
C MET A 112 7.21 -7.73 -4.82
N ASN A 113 7.77 -8.86 -4.41
CA ASN A 113 8.62 -9.69 -5.27
C ASN A 113 7.85 -10.24 -6.46
N ALA A 114 6.61 -10.71 -6.25
CA ALA A 114 5.72 -11.16 -7.31
C ALA A 114 5.39 -10.02 -8.30
N ARG A 115 5.07 -8.81 -7.82
CA ARG A 115 4.79 -7.64 -8.67
C ARG A 115 6.00 -7.14 -9.45
N GLY A 116 7.22 -7.38 -8.93
CA GLY A 116 8.48 -6.97 -9.54
C GLY A 116 8.76 -5.47 -9.46
N ASP A 117 9.92 -5.06 -9.96
CA ASP A 117 10.48 -3.73 -9.69
C ASP A 117 10.20 -2.68 -10.78
N LYS A 118 9.99 -3.11 -12.03
CA LYS A 118 9.98 -2.22 -13.20
C LYS A 118 8.58 -1.97 -13.71
N THR A 119 8.22 -0.70 -13.86
CA THR A 119 6.90 -0.24 -14.33
C THR A 119 7.03 1.27 -14.72
N THR A 120 5.99 2.08 -14.54
CA THR A 120 5.91 3.54 -14.74
C THR A 120 6.70 4.30 -13.67
N GLY A 121 6.93 5.60 -13.88
CA GLY A 121 7.64 6.47 -12.92
C GLY A 121 7.03 6.42 -11.51
N TRP A 122 5.74 6.74 -11.36
CA TRP A 122 5.08 6.79 -10.04
C TRP A 122 5.08 5.43 -9.34
N SER A 123 4.92 4.35 -10.11
CA SER A 123 4.85 3.02 -9.56
C SER A 123 6.20 2.62 -8.96
N ARG A 124 7.29 2.94 -9.66
CA ARG A 124 8.64 2.73 -9.13
C ARG A 124 8.91 3.60 -7.90
N ALA A 125 8.49 4.86 -7.91
CA ALA A 125 8.64 5.75 -6.77
C ALA A 125 7.90 5.21 -5.54
N TRP A 126 6.67 4.74 -5.71
CA TRP A 126 5.90 4.12 -4.62
C TRP A 126 6.55 2.82 -4.13
N LYS A 127 7.03 1.97 -5.06
CA LYS A 127 7.76 0.74 -4.71
C LYS A 127 9.05 1.03 -3.93
N THR A 128 9.78 2.10 -4.26
CA THR A 128 10.95 2.54 -3.46
C THR A 128 10.54 2.79 -2.00
N ALA A 129 9.50 3.60 -1.77
CA ALA A 129 9.03 3.92 -0.43
C ALA A 129 8.52 2.69 0.34
N ILE A 130 7.83 1.77 -0.34
CA ILE A 130 7.36 0.51 0.26
C ILE A 130 8.57 -0.34 0.70
N TRP A 131 9.58 -0.53 -0.15
CA TRP A 131 10.77 -1.30 0.21
C TRP A 131 11.58 -0.65 1.33
N ALA A 132 11.65 0.69 1.36
CA ALA A 132 12.23 1.42 2.48
C ALA A 132 11.49 1.15 3.80
N ARG A 133 10.15 1.18 3.79
CA ARG A 133 9.30 0.82 4.95
C ARG A 133 9.42 -0.65 5.37
N LEU A 134 9.73 -1.54 4.45
CA LEU A 134 9.97 -2.97 4.72
C LEU A 134 11.41 -3.27 5.17
N HIS A 135 12.21 -2.23 5.43
CA HIS A 135 13.60 -2.30 5.87
C HIS A 135 14.56 -2.99 4.88
N ASP A 136 14.27 -2.94 3.57
CA ASP A 136 15.18 -3.39 2.52
C ASP A 136 15.75 -2.20 1.74
N GLY A 137 16.75 -1.55 2.34
CA GLY A 137 17.41 -0.38 1.74
C GLY A 137 18.12 -0.70 0.42
N ASN A 138 18.63 -1.92 0.24
CA ASN A 138 19.30 -2.32 -1.00
C ASN A 138 18.31 -2.41 -2.17
N ARG A 139 17.13 -2.99 -1.94
CA ARG A 139 16.06 -3.06 -2.95
C ARG A 139 15.50 -1.67 -3.26
N ALA A 140 15.23 -0.86 -2.24
CA ALA A 140 14.78 0.52 -2.41
C ALA A 140 15.77 1.33 -3.27
N TYR A 141 17.06 1.30 -2.93
CA TYR A 141 18.12 2.01 -3.66
C TYR A 141 18.23 1.55 -5.13
N ARG A 142 18.15 0.25 -5.39
CA ARG A 142 18.17 -0.29 -6.76
C ARG A 142 16.97 0.19 -7.59
N ILE A 143 15.77 0.21 -7.03
CA ILE A 143 14.57 0.67 -7.74
C ILE A 143 14.67 2.16 -8.05
N LEU A 144 15.11 2.96 -7.07
CA LEU A 144 15.32 4.40 -7.19
C LEU A 144 16.33 4.74 -8.29
N ASN A 145 17.50 4.10 -8.29
CA ASN A 145 18.51 4.32 -9.33
C ASN A 145 17.97 4.03 -10.73
N GLY A 146 17.26 2.91 -10.88
CA GLY A 146 16.68 2.60 -12.17
C GLY A 146 15.52 3.55 -12.55
N LEU A 147 14.77 4.11 -11.59
CA LEU A 147 13.78 5.14 -11.87
C LEU A 147 14.47 6.36 -12.47
N VAL A 148 15.54 6.84 -11.83
CA VAL A 148 16.30 8.01 -12.32
C VAL A 148 16.91 7.73 -13.69
N ALA A 149 17.44 6.52 -13.91
CA ALA A 149 18.08 6.15 -15.17
C ALA A 149 17.09 5.95 -16.33
N GLU A 150 15.89 5.42 -16.08
CA GLU A 150 14.97 4.96 -17.13
C GLU A 150 13.67 5.79 -17.25
N ARG A 151 13.31 6.57 -16.22
CA ARG A 151 12.02 7.26 -16.10
C ARG A 151 12.15 8.75 -15.76
N VAL A 152 13.30 9.36 -16.03
CA VAL A 152 13.53 10.80 -15.85
C VAL A 152 14.16 11.36 -17.12
N TYR A 153 13.60 12.47 -17.62
CA TYR A 153 14.13 13.21 -18.77
C TYR A 153 15.39 14.01 -18.39
N PRO A 154 16.18 14.51 -19.36
CA PRO A 154 17.37 15.33 -19.08
C PRO A 154 17.12 16.61 -18.28
N ASN A 155 15.88 17.12 -18.27
CA ASN A 155 15.47 18.26 -17.45
C ASN A 155 15.03 17.86 -16.03
N PHE A 156 15.32 16.63 -15.61
CA PHE A 156 14.96 16.05 -14.31
C PHE A 156 13.46 15.87 -14.06
N LEU A 157 12.60 16.07 -15.06
CA LEU A 157 11.18 15.74 -14.94
C LEU A 157 10.96 14.25 -15.21
N ALA A 158 10.21 13.60 -14.31
CA ALA A 158 9.89 12.19 -14.42
C ALA A 158 8.79 11.92 -15.45
N THR A 159 8.71 10.68 -15.92
CA THR A 159 7.86 10.32 -17.05
C THR A 159 7.10 9.01 -16.82
N HIS A 160 5.80 9.02 -17.15
CA HIS A 160 4.99 7.83 -17.19
C HIS A 160 5.37 6.89 -18.34
N PRO A 161 5.52 7.26 -19.63
CA PRO A 161 5.32 8.51 -20.38
C PRO A 161 3.86 8.91 -20.71
N PRO A 162 3.58 10.20 -20.99
CA PRO A 162 4.51 11.34 -21.04
C PRO A 162 4.83 11.87 -19.62
N PHE A 163 5.32 13.11 -19.50
CA PHE A 163 5.61 13.77 -18.22
C PHE A 163 4.51 13.55 -17.17
N GLN A 164 4.91 13.08 -16.00
CA GLN A 164 4.08 12.97 -14.80
C GLN A 164 4.92 13.30 -13.56
N ILE A 165 4.43 14.24 -12.76
CA ILE A 165 5.19 14.85 -11.65
C ILE A 165 5.13 14.02 -10.36
N ASP A 166 4.18 13.11 -10.23
CA ASP A 166 4.03 12.17 -9.10
C ASP A 166 5.34 11.44 -8.77
N ALA A 167 6.03 10.93 -9.78
CA ALA A 167 7.31 10.25 -9.60
C ALA A 167 8.40 11.18 -9.06
N ASN A 168 8.38 12.48 -9.41
CA ASN A 168 9.31 13.46 -8.86
C ASN A 168 9.14 13.62 -7.35
N PHE A 169 7.90 13.77 -6.89
CA PHE A 169 7.61 13.88 -5.47
C PHE A 169 7.82 12.54 -4.75
N GLY A 170 7.43 11.43 -5.39
CA GLY A 170 7.54 10.10 -4.82
C GLY A 170 9.00 9.66 -4.63
N TYR A 171 9.91 9.94 -5.57
CA TYR A 171 11.31 9.56 -5.39
C TYR A 171 12.00 10.39 -4.30
N ALA A 172 11.52 11.60 -4.02
CA ALA A 172 12.03 12.42 -2.92
C ALA A 172 11.52 11.93 -1.55
N ALA A 173 10.32 11.34 -1.53
CA ALA A 173 9.69 10.82 -0.32
C ALA A 173 10.15 9.41 0.09
N GLY A 174 10.53 8.57 -0.90
CA GLY A 174 10.98 7.19 -0.70
C GLY A 174 12.47 7.08 -0.48
#